data_AF-A0A8S3D0M1-F1
#
_entry.id   AF-A0A8S3D0M1-F1
#
_cell.length_a   1.000
_cell.length_b   1.000
_cell.length_c   1.000
_cell.angle_alpha   90.00
_cell.angle_beta   90.00
_cell.angle_gamma   90.00
#
_symmetry.space_group_name_H-M   'P 1'
#
loop_
_entity.id
_entity.type
_entity.pdbx_description
1 polymer ?
#
loop_
_entity_poly.entity_id
_entity_poly.type
_entity_poly.pdbx_seq_one_letter_code
_entity_poly.pdbx_strand_id
1 'polypeptide(L)' 'YGPLTFSLGISEQYNRIGGTDDWPEFEVIPKSNWNYGLVMTSSNEWLIKRKKIKNGSQNLFTKDTIPLNLEVRARRIPEW' A
#
# COMPACT_ATOMS: atom_id res chain seq x y z
N TYR A 1 6.80 -21.10 8.97
CA TYR A 1 6.33 -19.73 8.68
C TYR A 1 7.26 -19.11 7.66
N GLY A 2 6.71 -18.48 6.62
CA GLY A 2 7.49 -17.78 5.58
C GLY A 2 7.79 -16.32 5.98
N PRO A 3 8.70 -15.64 5.26
CA PRO A 3 9.00 -14.24 5.49
C PRO A 3 7.78 -13.36 5.16
N LEU A 4 7.54 -12.34 6.00
CA LEU A 4 6.58 -11.28 5.68
C LEU A 4 7.26 -10.28 4.75
N THR A 5 6.61 -9.99 3.62
CA THR A 5 7.06 -8.98 2.67
C THR A 5 6.15 -7.76 2.78
N PHE A 6 6.76 -6.58 2.81
CA PHE A 6 6.06 -5.30 2.86
C PHE A 6 6.43 -4.46 1.64
N SER A 7 5.48 -3.67 1.18
CA SER A 7 5.67 -2.64 0.16
C SER A 7 5.23 -1.29 0.72
N LEU A 8 5.70 -0.20 0.08
CA LEU A 8 5.22 1.14 0.40
C LEU A 8 3.71 1.21 0.13
N GLY A 9 2.96 1.74 1.10
CA GLY A 9 1.52 1.99 0.97
C GLY A 9 1.22 3.15 0.03
N ILE A 10 1.49 2.99 -1.26
CA ILE A 10 1.22 4.01 -2.29
C ILE A 10 -0.30 4.16 -2.42
N SER A 11 -0.80 5.39 -2.33
CA SER A 11 -2.20 5.69 -2.66
C SER A 11 -2.36 5.65 -4.17
N GLU A 12 -3.41 5.00 -4.65
CA GLU A 12 -3.69 4.85 -6.09
C GLU A 12 -4.95 5.61 -6.48
N GLN A 13 -4.99 6.09 -7.71
CA GLN A 13 -6.19 6.59 -8.36
C GLN A 13 -6.43 5.75 -9.61
N TYR A 14 -7.66 5.26 -9.75
CA TYR A 14 -8.11 4.44 -10.87
C TYR A 14 -9.02 5.28 -11.75
N ASN A 15 -8.60 5.55 -12.98
CA ASN A 15 -9.40 6.26 -13.97
C ASN A 15 -9.87 5.25 -15.02
N ARG A 16 -11.18 5.10 -15.25
CA ARG A 16 -11.66 4.25 -16.34
C ARG A 16 -11.35 4.95 -17.66
N ILE A 17 -10.64 4.27 -18.55
CA ILE A 17 -10.25 4.78 -19.86
C ILE A 17 -10.94 4.04 -21.02
N GLY A 18 -11.62 2.92 -20.72
CA GLY A 18 -12.31 2.13 -21.73
C GLY A 18 -12.90 0.83 -21.20
N GLY A 19 -12.96 -0.17 -22.08
CA GLY A 19 -13.49 -1.50 -21.80
C GLY A 19 -15.02 -1.55 -21.72
N THR A 20 -15.55 -2.75 -21.43
CA THR A 20 -16.99 -2.95 -21.17
C THR A 20 -17.26 -2.87 -19.67
N ASP A 21 -18.52 -2.95 -19.25
CA ASP A 21 -18.84 -2.93 -17.81
C ASP A 21 -18.42 -4.23 -17.11
N ASP A 22 -18.40 -5.35 -17.84
CA ASP A 22 -17.87 -6.63 -17.36
C ASP A 22 -16.33 -6.66 -17.37
N TRP A 23 -15.70 -5.92 -18.29
CA TRP A 23 -14.25 -5.87 -18.49
C TRP A 23 -13.77 -4.42 -18.63
N PRO A 24 -13.83 -3.63 -17.55
CA PRO A 24 -13.42 -2.23 -17.59
C PRO A 24 -11.90 -2.11 -17.70
N GLU A 25 -11.47 -1.15 -18.51
CA GLU A 25 -10.07 -0.78 -18.64
C GLU A 25 -9.78 0.43 -17.76
N PHE A 26 -8.75 0.33 -16.92
CA PHE A 26 -8.36 1.38 -15.99
C PHE A 26 -6.90 1.80 -16.20
N GLU A 27 -6.70 3.11 -16.24
CA GLU A 27 -5.41 3.73 -15.93
C GLU A 27 -5.27 3.80 -14.40
N VAL A 28 -4.12 3.35 -13.89
CA VAL A 28 -3.81 3.42 -12.46
C VAL A 28 -2.60 4.33 -12.27
N ILE A 29 -2.83 5.47 -11.61
CA ILE A 29 -1.78 6.45 -11.32
C ILE A 29 -1.51 6.56 -9.82
N PRO A 30 -0.25 6.79 -9.40
CA PRO A 30 0.06 7.03 -8.00
C PRO A 30 -0.46 8.40 -7.58
N LYS A 31 -1.16 8.43 -6.43
CA LYS A 31 -1.65 9.63 -5.76
C LYS A 31 -0.76 10.04 -4.58
N SER A 32 0.32 9.32 -4.34
CA SER A 32 1.36 9.64 -3.37
C SER A 32 2.73 9.44 -3.99
N ASN A 33 3.74 10.13 -3.45
CA ASN A 33 5.12 9.88 -3.85
C ASN A 33 5.49 8.41 -3.60
N TRP A 34 6.21 7.81 -4.54
CA TRP A 34 6.66 6.43 -4.49
C TRP A 34 8.14 6.33 -4.11
N ASN A 35 8.88 7.41 -4.27
CA ASN A 35 10.33 7.48 -4.15
C ASN A 35 10.78 7.78 -2.71
N TYR A 36 10.70 6.77 -1.84
CA TYR A 36 11.19 6.86 -0.46
C TYR A 36 12.27 5.83 -0.17
N GLY A 37 13.34 6.27 0.47
CA GLY A 37 14.34 5.41 1.10
C GLY A 37 14.10 5.32 2.61
N LEU A 38 14.30 4.12 3.17
CA LEU A 38 14.24 3.92 4.62
C LEU A 38 15.41 4.65 5.29
N VAL A 39 15.12 5.40 6.36
CA VAL A 39 16.17 5.91 7.23
C VAL A 39 16.56 4.76 8.16
N MET A 40 17.87 4.48 8.29
CA MET A 40 18.33 3.48 9.26
C MET A 40 17.95 3.95 10.66
N THR A 41 16.92 3.32 11.21
CA THR A 41 16.51 3.46 12.59
C THR A 41 16.61 2.11 13.27
N SER A 42 16.75 2.12 14.59
CA SER A 42 16.54 0.89 15.35
C SER A 42 15.08 0.44 15.19
N SER A 43 14.84 -0.88 15.22
CA SER A 43 13.52 -1.47 15.01
C SER A 43 12.50 -1.10 16.10
N ASN A 44 12.97 -0.64 17.26
CA ASN A 44 12.14 -0.09 18.33
C ASN A 44 11.46 1.25 17.95
N GLU A 45 11.91 1.93 16.89
CA GLU A 45 11.25 3.13 16.35
C GLU A 45 10.12 2.81 15.37
N TRP A 46 9.95 1.54 15.00
CA TRP A 46 8.93 1.13 14.03
C TRP A 46 7.58 0.94 14.72
N LEU A 47 6.53 1.51 14.13
CA LEU A 47 5.18 1.38 14.66
C LEU A 47 4.42 0.31 13.86
N ILE A 48 4.14 -0.81 14.52
CA ILE A 48 3.35 -1.91 13.96
C ILE A 48 1.87 -1.66 14.29
N LYS A 49 1.07 -1.38 13.26
CA LYS A 49 -0.39 -1.20 13.38
C LYS A 49 -1.12 -2.46 12.92
N ARG A 50 -1.85 -3.09 13.84
CA ARG A 50 -2.72 -4.24 13.54
C ARG A 50 -4.16 -3.75 13.38
N LYS A 51 -4.78 -4.03 12.24
CA LYS A 51 -6.19 -3.77 11.99
C LYS A 51 -6.98 -5.06 12.22
N LYS A 52 -8.10 -4.96 12.96
CA LYS A 52 -9.09 -6.03 12.98
C LYS A 52 -9.82 -6.01 11.63
N ILE A 53 -9.67 -7.07 10.84
CA ILE A 53 -10.47 -7.24 9.63
C ILE A 53 -11.92 -7.45 10.09
N LYS A 54 -12.85 -6.63 9.60
CA LYS A 54 -14.29 -6.86 9.86
C LYS A 54 -14.70 -8.15 9.15
N ASN A 55 -15.35 -9.05 9.87
CA ASN A 55 -15.96 -10.26 9.28
C ASN A 55 -16.90 -9.82 8.14
N GLY A 56 -16.75 -10.45 6.97
CA GLY A 56 -17.59 -10.16 5.79
C GLY A 56 -17.00 -9.16 4.79
N SER A 57 -15.74 -8.74 4.92
CA SER A 57 -15.10 -7.98 3.83
C SER A 57 -15.01 -8.84 2.57
N GLN A 58 -15.70 -8.45 1.50
CA GLN A 58 -15.91 -9.28 0.31
C GLN A 58 -14.65 -9.41 -0.58
N ASN A 59 -13.70 -8.48 -0.48
CA ASN A 59 -12.51 -8.46 -1.33
C ASN A 59 -11.20 -8.37 -0.54
N LEU A 60 -10.51 -9.49 -0.43
CA LEU A 60 -9.22 -9.66 0.26
C LEU A 60 -8.02 -9.12 -0.56
N PHE A 61 -8.24 -8.74 -1.81
CA PHE A 61 -7.23 -8.20 -2.71
C PHE A 61 -7.24 -6.66 -2.73
N THR A 62 -7.73 -6.03 -1.67
CA THR A 62 -7.74 -4.57 -1.52
C THR A 62 -6.88 -4.11 -0.36
N LYS A 63 -6.23 -2.96 -0.49
CA LYS A 63 -5.35 -2.39 0.54
C LYS A 63 -6.05 -2.14 1.87
N ASP A 64 -7.34 -1.81 1.85
CA ASP A 64 -8.13 -1.53 3.04
C ASP A 64 -8.32 -2.75 3.95
N THR A 65 -8.24 -3.95 3.37
CA THR A 65 -8.37 -5.22 4.10
C THR A 65 -7.05 -5.77 4.64
N ILE A 66 -5.93 -5.08 4.41
CA ILE A 66 -4.62 -5.53 4.91
C ILE A 66 -4.59 -5.47 6.45
N PRO A 67 -4.33 -6.60 7.14
CA PRO A 67 -4.40 -6.67 8.61
C PRO A 67 -3.22 -6.00 9.31
N LEU A 68 -2.12 -5.74 8.60
CA LEU A 68 -0.87 -5.30 9.18
C LEU A 68 -0.28 -4.13 8.40
N ASN A 69 -0.05 -3.02 9.08
CA ASN A 69 0.66 -1.87 8.53
C ASN A 69 1.90 -1.59 9.37
N LEU A 70 2.98 -1.18 8.72
CA LEU A 70 4.23 -0.81 9.36
C LEU A 70 4.54 0.65 9.03
N GLU A 71 4.65 1.48 10.05
CA GLU A 71 5.07 2.88 9.92
C GLU A 71 6.50 3.03 10.40
N VAL A 72 7.33 3.60 9.53
CA VAL A 72 8.78 3.76 9.72
C VAL A 72 9.22 5.14 9.25
N ARG A 73 10.36 5.62 9.77
CA ARG A 73 10.96 6.85 9.25
C ARG A 73 11.57 6.59 7.87
N ALA A 74 11.20 7.43 6.93
CA ALA A 74 11.69 7.39 5.56
C ALA A 74 11.96 8.80 5.05
N ARG A 75 12.81 8.91 4.03
CA ARG A 75 13.13 10.18 3.35
C ARG A 75 12.82 10.06 1.87
N ARG A 76 12.20 11.10 1.29
CA ARG A 76 11.97 11.17 -0.15
C ARG A 76 13.29 11.28 -0.91
N ILE A 77 13.41 10.61 -2.05
CA ILE A 77 14.55 10.66 -2.97
C ILE A 77 14.05 11.27 -4.29
N PRO A 78 14.09 12.59 -4.48
CA PRO A 78 13.48 13.25 -5.63
C PRO A 78 14.06 12.86 -7.00
N GLU A 79 15.28 12.34 -7.02
CA GLU A 79 16.01 11.94 -8.24
C GLU A 79 15.59 10.56 -8.78
N TRP A 80 14.67 9.88 -8.10
CA TRP A 80 14.00 8.67 -8.58
C TRP A 80 12.62 9.01 -9.12
#